data_AF-A0A1U7N3X8-F1
#
_entry.id   AF-A0A1U7N3X8-F1
#
_cell.length_a   1.000
_cell.length_b   1.000
_cell.length_c   1.000
_cell.angle_alpha   90.00
_cell.angle_beta   90.00
_cell.angle_gamma   90.00
#
_symmetry.space_group_name_H-M   'P 1'
#
loop_
_entity.id
_entity.type
_entity.pdbx_description
1 polymer ?
#
loop_
_entity_poly.entity_id
_entity_poly.type
_entity_poly.pdbx_seq_one_letter_code
_entity_poly.pdbx_strand_id
1 'polypeptide(L)'
;MENTKVNDRRFLTLVFLISIAYTLATFLGEYLQSLKVTEYICRPTEPGRSVERHSYFSIGLLAPVWVQSWEMWSDLVTRLIKLKPHKRLHFQRGILALSVIQSTL
;
A
#
# COMPACT_ATOMS: atom_id res chain seq x y z
N MET A 1 5.27 19.50 29.33
CA MET A 1 6.40 18.99 28.53
C MET A 1 7.53 18.43 29.40
N GLU A 2 7.73 18.92 30.63
CA GLU A 2 8.83 18.49 31.53
C GLU A 2 8.80 17.02 31.99
N ASN A 3 7.67 16.31 31.91
CA ASN A 3 7.58 14.90 32.35
C ASN A 3 7.80 13.87 31.22
N THR A 4 8.08 14.33 30.00
CA THR A 4 8.50 13.46 28.90
C THR A 4 10.02 13.51 28.81
N LYS A 5 10.73 12.37 28.72
CA LYS A 5 12.21 12.32 28.51
C LYS A 5 12.65 12.82 27.11
N VAL A 6 11.87 13.73 26.52
CA VAL A 6 12.08 14.31 25.21
C VAL A 6 13.07 15.46 25.37
N ASN A 7 14.19 15.35 24.67
CA ASN A 7 15.19 16.40 24.51
C ASN A 7 15.08 16.91 23.07
N ASP A 8 15.32 18.20 22.83
CA ASP A 8 15.29 18.86 21.52
C ASP A 8 15.98 18.05 20.43
N ARG A 9 17.17 17.49 20.71
CA ARG A 9 17.89 16.65 19.74
C ARG A 9 17.09 15.40 19.37
N ARG A 10 16.51 14.71 20.35
CA ARG A 10 15.70 13.49 20.11
C ARG A 10 14.42 13.83 19.35
N PHE A 11 13.79 14.94 19.71
CA PHE A 11 12.60 15.43 19.01
C PHE A 11 12.91 15.73 17.55
N LEU A 12 13.95 16.53 17.28
CA LEU A 12 14.37 16.86 15.92
C LEU A 12 14.75 15.61 15.12
N THR A 13 15.54 14.70 15.69
CA THR A 13 15.87 13.42 15.03
C THR A 13 14.62 12.65 14.64
N LEU A 14 13.62 12.60 15.52
CA LEU A 14 12.37 11.87 15.27
C LEU A 14 11.53 12.55 14.18
N VAL A 15 11.42 13.88 14.20
CA VAL A 15 10.74 14.65 13.14
C VAL A 15 11.42 14.41 11.79
N PHE A 16 12.76 14.52 11.72
CA PHE A 16 13.50 14.24 10.48
C PHE A 16 13.30 12.81 9.98
N LEU A 17 13.34 11.81 10.89
CA LEU A 17 13.12 10.42 10.52
C LEU A 17 11.70 10.20 9.97
N ILE A 18 10.68 10.78 10.61
CA ILE A 18 9.30 10.73 10.12
C ILE A 18 9.18 11.42 8.76
N SER A 19 9.81 12.59 8.56
CA SER A 19 9.79 13.30 7.29
C SER A 19 10.44 12.48 6.17
N ILE A 20 11.57 11.80 6.43
CA ILE A 20 12.21 10.92 5.45
C ILE A 20 11.29 9.73 5.13
N ALA A 21 10.77 9.04 6.14
CA ALA A 21 9.87 7.90 5.95
C ALA A 21 8.60 8.30 5.17
N TYR A 22 8.01 9.45 5.51
CA TYR A 22 6.84 10.00 4.81
C TYR A 22 7.17 10.31 3.35
N THR A 23 8.32 10.91 3.08
CA THR A 23 8.76 11.27 1.73
C THR A 23 8.98 10.01 0.88
N LEU A 24 9.67 9.01 1.41
CA LEU A 24 9.91 7.74 0.72
C LEU A 24 8.58 7.02 0.40
N ALA A 25 7.66 6.94 1.37
CA ALA A 25 6.34 6.35 1.14
C ALA A 25 5.52 7.15 0.12
N THR A 26 5.65 8.47 0.10
CA THR A 26 4.99 9.32 -0.90
C THR A 26 5.52 9.04 -2.31
N PHE A 27 6.84 8.99 -2.50
CA PHE A 27 7.43 8.67 -3.81
C PHE A 27 7.10 7.26 -4.28
N LEU A 28 7.10 6.28 -3.37
CA LEU A 28 6.65 4.92 -3.70
C LEU A 28 5.19 4.92 -4.16
N GLY A 29 4.31 5.61 -3.44
CA GLY A 29 2.89 5.67 -3.81
C GLY A 29 2.63 6.39 -5.14
N GLU A 30 3.37 7.46 -5.43
CA GLU A 30 3.32 8.15 -6.71
C GLU A 30 3.79 7.23 -7.84
N TYR A 31 4.90 6.51 -7.63
CA TYR A 31 5.41 5.54 -8.58
C TYR A 31 4.40 4.42 -8.85
N LEU A 32 3.81 3.84 -7.80
CA LEU A 32 2.75 2.82 -7.93
C LEU A 32 1.51 3.34 -8.67
N GLN A 33 1.11 4.59 -8.45
CA GLN A 33 0.04 5.23 -9.21
C GLN A 33 0.38 5.31 -10.71
N SER A 34 1.63 5.64 -11.04
CA SER A 34 2.09 5.70 -12.43
C SER A 34 2.00 4.35 -13.16
N LEU A 35 2.15 3.25 -12.41
CA LEU A 35 2.02 1.87 -12.91
C LEU A 35 0.57 1.40 -13.05
N LYS A 36 -0.42 2.20 -12.63
CA LYS A 36 -1.86 1.90 -12.71
C LYS A 36 -2.28 0.60 -11.99
N VAL A 37 -1.58 0.24 -10.92
CA VAL A 37 -1.88 -0.95 -10.08
C VAL A 37 -2.59 -0.60 -8.77
N THR A 38 -2.84 0.68 -8.51
CA THR A 38 -3.33 1.17 -7.21
C THR A 38 -4.75 0.74 -6.87
N GLU A 39 -5.57 0.38 -7.87
CA GLU A 39 -6.90 -0.21 -7.65
C GLU A 39 -6.85 -1.57 -6.92
N TYR A 40 -5.72 -2.27 -6.99
CA TYR A 40 -5.49 -3.54 -6.30
C TYR A 40 -4.91 -3.36 -4.89
N ILE A 41 -4.41 -2.18 -4.56
CA ILE A 41 -3.88 -1.82 -3.23
C ILE A 41 -4.98 -1.18 -2.38
N CYS A 42 -5.73 -0.25 -2.97
CA CYS A 42 -6.74 0.53 -2.28
C CYS A 42 -7.87 0.93 -3.23
N ARG A 43 -9.01 1.34 -2.67
CA ARG A 43 -10.15 1.79 -3.46
C ARG A 43 -9.87 3.19 -4.04
N PRO A 44 -9.86 3.39 -5.38
CA PRO A 44 -9.49 4.68 -5.98
C PRO A 44 -10.50 5.80 -5.65
N THR A 45 -11.80 5.54 -5.85
CA THR A 45 -12.87 6.52 -5.55
C THR A 45 -14.12 5.88 -4.93
N GLU A 46 -15.02 6.72 -4.43
CA GLU A 46 -16.31 6.34 -3.82
C GLU A 46 -17.46 7.17 -4.42
N PRO A 47 -18.70 6.66 -4.41
CA PRO A 47 -19.86 7.40 -4.92
C PRO A 47 -19.96 8.78 -4.28
N GLY A 48 -20.07 9.82 -5.11
CA GLY A 48 -20.19 11.22 -4.66
C GLY A 48 -18.87 11.96 -4.44
N ARG A 49 -17.71 11.32 -4.66
CA ARG A 49 -16.40 11.96 -4.53
C ARG A 49 -15.84 12.38 -5.90
N SER A 50 -15.36 13.61 -6.00
CA SER A 50 -14.72 14.16 -7.22
C SER A 50 -13.20 14.00 -7.26
N VAL A 51 -12.60 13.55 -6.16
CA VAL A 51 -11.14 13.43 -5.98
C VAL A 51 -10.76 12.04 -5.51
N GLU A 52 -9.50 11.65 -5.71
CA GLU A 52 -8.95 10.39 -5.22
C GLU A 52 -9.16 10.23 -3.70
N ARG A 53 -9.40 9.00 -3.27
CA ARG A 53 -9.63 8.67 -1.85
C ARG A 53 -8.34 8.71 -1.04
N HIS A 54 -7.25 8.24 -1.63
CA HIS A 54 -5.99 8.00 -0.94
C HIS A 54 -4.89 8.91 -1.47
N SER A 55 -4.09 9.45 -0.55
CA SER A 55 -2.87 10.17 -0.89
C SER A 55 -1.80 9.18 -1.36
N TYR A 56 -0.79 9.67 -2.10
CA TYR A 56 0.36 8.84 -2.47
C TYR A 56 1.04 8.23 -1.24
N PHE A 57 1.22 8.99 -0.16
CA PHE A 57 1.72 8.46 1.11
C PHE A 57 0.91 7.24 1.59
N SER A 58 -0.42 7.32 1.57
CA SER A 58 -1.30 6.21 1.97
C SER A 58 -1.15 4.99 1.07
N ILE A 59 -1.01 5.20 -0.24
CA ILE A 59 -0.79 4.11 -1.21
C ILE A 59 0.54 3.41 -0.93
N GLY A 60 1.63 4.19 -0.77
CA GLY A 60 2.96 3.65 -0.49
C GLY A 60 3.05 2.92 0.85
N LEU A 61 2.26 3.30 1.85
CA LEU A 61 2.17 2.56 3.12
C LEU A 61 1.36 1.26 2.99
N LEU A 62 0.29 1.24 2.19
CA LEU A 62 -0.58 0.07 2.06
C LEU A 62 0.01 -1.02 1.16
N ALA A 63 0.84 -0.65 0.17
CA ALA A 63 1.39 -1.61 -0.79
C ALA A 63 2.23 -2.73 -0.15
N PRO A 64 3.17 -2.47 0.79
CA PRO A 64 3.88 -3.53 1.49
C PRO A 64 2.97 -4.43 2.31
N VAL A 65 1.97 -3.86 2.98
CA VAL A 65 0.98 -4.62 3.77
C VAL A 65 0.18 -5.56 2.88
N TRP A 66 -0.16 -5.12 1.67
CA TRP A 66 -0.85 -5.94 0.69
C TRP A 66 0.00 -7.13 0.22
N VAL A 67 1.28 -6.92 -0.09
CA VAL A 67 2.21 -7.99 -0.47
C VAL A 67 2.40 -8.98 0.68
N GLN A 68 2.64 -8.49 1.90
CA GLN A 68 2.79 -9.33 3.08
C GLN A 68 1.53 -10.15 3.36
N SER A 69 0.34 -9.57 3.16
CA SER A 69 -0.93 -10.27 3.33
C SER A 69 -1.05 -11.44 2.34
N TRP A 70 -0.61 -11.25 1.10
CA TRP A 70 -0.57 -12.36 0.13
C TRP A 70 0.39 -13.46 0.57
N GLU A 71 1.61 -13.13 1.00
CA GLU A 71 2.58 -14.13 1.47
C GLU A 71 2.01 -14.99 2.60
N MET A 72 1.30 -14.37 3.55
CA MET A 72 0.69 -15.06 4.69
C MET A 72 -0.52 -15.92 4.31
N TRP A 73 -1.33 -15.50 3.34
CA TRP A 73 -2.64 -16.11 3.07
C TRP A 73 -2.79 -16.75 1.69
N SER A 74 -1.73 -16.78 0.88
CA SER A 74 -1.76 -17.24 -0.52
C SER A 74 -2.38 -18.63 -0.70
N ASP A 75 -2.10 -19.58 0.19
CA ASP A 75 -2.68 -20.92 0.17
C ASP A 75 -4.20 -20.91 0.34
N LEU A 76 -4.70 -20.14 1.31
CA LEU A 76 -6.14 -20.01 1.56
C LEU A 76 -6.82 -19.30 0.38
N VAL A 77 -6.24 -18.19 -0.07
CA VAL A 77 -6.78 -17.41 -1.20
C VAL A 77 -6.82 -18.26 -2.47
N THR A 78 -5.79 -19.06 -2.73
CA THR A 78 -5.74 -19.97 -3.90
C THR A 78 -6.84 -21.03 -3.83
N ARG A 79 -7.15 -21.57 -2.64
CA ARG A 79 -8.29 -22.48 -2.45
C ARG A 79 -9.62 -21.79 -2.72
N LEU A 80 -9.79 -20.55 -2.24
CA LEU A 80 -11.01 -19.77 -2.47
C LEU A 80 -11.21 -19.43 -3.95
N ILE A 81 -10.14 -19.07 -4.67
CA ILE A 81 -10.17 -18.80 -6.12
C ILE A 81 -10.67 -20.02 -6.90
N LYS A 82 -10.24 -21.24 -6.53
CA LYS A 82 -10.68 -22.48 -7.18
C LYS A 82 -12.19 -22.72 -7.07
N LEU A 83 -12.87 -22.17 -6.05
CA LEU A 83 -14.32 -22.29 -5.89
C LEU A 83 -15.12 -21.41 -6.88
N LYS A 84 -14.47 -20.43 -7.52
CA LYS A 84 -15.12 -19.46 -8.43
C LYS A 84 -14.41 -19.42 -9.78
N PRO A 85 -14.38 -20.53 -10.55
CA PRO A 85 -13.61 -20.62 -11.80
C PRO A 85 -14.08 -19.60 -12.86
N HIS A 86 -15.37 -19.25 -12.87
CA HIS A 86 -15.93 -18.23 -13.78
C HIS A 86 -15.41 -16.81 -13.52
N LYS A 87 -14.71 -16.56 -12.40
CA LYS A 87 -14.05 -15.27 -12.10
C LYS A 87 -12.52 -15.33 -12.27
N ARG A 88 -11.97 -16.43 -12.79
CA ARG A 88 -10.52 -16.67 -12.91
C ARG A 88 -9.75 -15.50 -13.53
N LEU A 89 -10.28 -14.89 -14.59
CA LEU A 89 -9.61 -13.77 -15.26
C LEU A 89 -9.42 -12.56 -14.33
N HIS A 90 -10.40 -12.25 -13.48
CA HIS A 90 -10.29 -11.15 -12.51
C HIS A 90 -9.23 -11.45 -11.45
N PHE A 91 -9.18 -12.69 -10.96
CA PHE A 91 -8.16 -13.11 -10.00
C PHE A 91 -6.75 -13.06 -10.61
N GLN A 92 -6.59 -13.50 -11.86
CA GLN A 92 -5.31 -13.43 -12.57
C GLN A 92 -4.81 -11.99 -12.71
N ARG A 93 -5.68 -11.03 -13.01
CA ARG A 93 -5.30 -9.61 -13.04
C ARG A 93 -4.79 -9.13 -11.68
N GLY A 94 -5.45 -9.51 -10.60
CA GLY A 94 -4.99 -9.18 -9.24
C GLY A 94 -3.63 -9.80 -8.89
N ILE A 95 -3.40 -11.06 -9.28
CA ILE A 95 -2.11 -11.74 -9.06
C ILE A 95 -1.00 -11.08 -9.90
N LEU A 96 -1.28 -10.70 -11.15
CA LEU A 96 -0.33 -9.97 -11.98
C LEU A 96 -0.01 -8.59 -11.38
N ALA A 97 -1.03 -7.84 -10.97
CA ALA A 97 -0.83 -6.56 -10.30
C ALA A 97 0.01 -6.71 -9.03
N LEU A 98 -0.25 -7.75 -8.23
CA LEU A 98 0.55 -8.08 -7.06
C LEU A 98 2.03 -8.32 -7.42
N SER A 99 2.32 -9.09 -8.48
CA SER A 99 3.69 -9.33 -8.91
C SER A 99 4.41 -8.05 -9.35
N VAL A 100 3.69 -7.14 -10.01
CA VAL A 100 4.21 -5.81 -10.35
C VAL A 100 4.53 -5.03 -9.08
N ILE A 101 3.60 -4.96 -8.13
CA ILE A 101 3.80 -4.25 -6.85
C ILE A 101 5.02 -4.84 -6.11
N GLN A 102 5.12 -6.17 -6.00
CA GLN A 102 6.23 -6.83 -5.32
C GLN A 102 7.59 -6.54 -5.96
N SER A 103 7.66 -6.38 -7.29
CA SER A 103 8.91 -6.02 -7.98
C SER A 103 9.37 -4.57 -7.75
N THR A 104 8.50 -3.73 -7.17
CA THR A 104 8.77 -2.31 -6.93
C THR A 104 9.09 -1.97 -5.47
N LEU A 105 8.90 -2.94 -4.57
CA LEU A 105 9.24 -2.85 -3.15
C LEU A 105 10.66 -3.37 -2.91
#